data_AF-A0A7W0VA60-F1
#
_entry.id   AF-A0A7W0VA60-F1
#
_cell.length_a   1.000
_cell.length_b   1.000
_cell.length_c   1.000
_cell.angle_alpha   90.00
_cell.angle_beta   90.00
_cell.angle_gamma   90.00
#
_symmetry.space_group_name_H-M   'P 1'
#
loop_
_entity.id
_entity.type
_entity.pdbx_description
1 polymer ?
#
loop_
_entity_poly.entity_id
_entity_poly.type
_entity_poly.pdbx_seq_one_letter_code
_entity_poly.pdbx_strand_id
1 'polypeptide(L)'
;MRTLLVLVVLGCGSSGPPPKAPPPVPPVAVLFERRTCMDAAIGLDRSTKTLRPPENEVVAPVQQRCADDAWSVAAIECFATMTEDDLNACTRLLPAMQREKLVATLLGNASDDAEELATIVSKLQALQVGILNCDRFVQAVTVTMSCRGLASAARIALGNETADFWSLPTTRLSIEDRARMAAACGESLQALQQQSVDVGCMP
;
A
#
# COMPACT_ATOMS: atom_id res chain seq x y z
N MET A 1 57.69 -56.49 -0.92
CA MET A 1 58.93 -56.42 -0.11
C MET A 1 59.71 -55.19 -0.51
N ARG A 2 59.77 -54.16 0.36
CA ARG A 2 60.81 -53.10 0.31
C ARG A 2 60.77 -52.25 1.59
N THR A 3 61.61 -52.70 2.51
CA THR A 3 62.56 -51.95 3.34
C THR A 3 62.08 -50.72 4.12
N LEU A 4 61.95 -50.95 5.43
CA LEU A 4 62.08 -49.97 6.53
C LEU A 4 63.34 -49.09 6.38
N LEU A 5 63.21 -47.80 6.66
CA LEU A 5 64.32 -46.98 7.14
C LEU A 5 63.79 -46.07 8.25
N VAL A 6 64.08 -46.45 9.49
CA VAL A 6 63.72 -45.73 10.71
C VAL A 6 64.88 -44.81 11.05
N LEU A 7 64.65 -43.50 10.96
CA LEU A 7 65.57 -42.46 11.42
C LEU A 7 65.11 -42.02 12.82
N VAL A 8 65.88 -42.43 13.84
CA VAL A 8 65.70 -41.97 15.23
C VAL A 8 66.46 -40.66 15.39
N VAL A 9 65.73 -39.56 15.53
CA VAL A 9 66.28 -38.26 15.91
C VAL A 9 66.09 -38.08 17.40
N LEU A 10 67.17 -38.23 18.17
CA LEU A 10 67.29 -37.86 19.57
C LEU A 10 67.48 -36.33 19.65
N GLY A 11 66.39 -35.61 19.89
CA GLY A 11 66.41 -34.17 20.17
C GLY A 11 66.39 -33.90 21.67
N CYS A 12 67.46 -33.31 22.20
CA CYS A 12 67.59 -32.82 23.57
C CYS A 12 66.48 -31.82 23.93
N GLY A 13 65.98 -31.96 25.16
CA GLY A 13 65.01 -31.05 25.75
C GLY A 13 65.57 -29.63 25.92
N SER A 14 64.76 -28.66 25.48
CA SER A 14 64.74 -27.32 26.05
C SER A 14 63.31 -27.04 26.54
N SER A 15 63.09 -27.19 27.84
CA SER A 15 61.87 -26.73 28.50
C SER A 15 61.90 -25.20 28.59
N GLY A 16 61.62 -24.53 27.47
CA GLY A 16 61.32 -23.11 27.44
C GLY A 16 59.90 -22.85 27.93
N PRO A 17 59.63 -21.77 28.69
CA PRO A 17 58.28 -21.41 29.08
C PRO A 17 57.41 -21.19 27.85
N PRO A 18 56.12 -21.61 27.88
CA PRO A 18 55.22 -21.46 26.75
C PRO A 18 55.09 -19.98 26.37
N PRO A 19 55.14 -19.63 25.07
CA PRO A 19 54.87 -18.27 24.64
C PRO A 19 53.48 -17.89 25.14
N LYS A 20 53.39 -16.76 25.86
CA LYS A 20 52.11 -16.18 26.31
C LYS A 20 51.18 -16.12 25.10
N ALA A 21 50.05 -16.81 25.19
CA ALA A 21 49.01 -16.76 24.17
C ALA A 21 48.66 -15.28 23.91
N PRO A 22 48.59 -14.84 22.63
CA PRO A 22 48.09 -13.52 22.33
C PRO A 22 46.68 -13.39 22.91
N PRO A 23 46.31 -12.20 23.42
CA PRO A 23 44.98 -11.99 23.96
C PRO A 23 43.92 -12.36 22.91
N PRO A 24 42.81 -12.97 23.31
CA PRO A 24 41.73 -13.29 22.38
C PRO A 24 41.29 -12.00 21.68
N VAL A 25 41.39 -11.99 20.35
CA VAL A 25 40.87 -10.90 19.54
C VAL A 25 39.36 -10.82 19.81
N PRO A 26 38.82 -9.68 20.27
CA PRO A 26 37.38 -9.55 20.46
C PRO A 26 36.68 -9.81 19.13
N PRO A 27 35.55 -10.54 19.11
CA PRO A 27 34.81 -10.76 17.88
C PRO A 27 34.44 -9.40 17.31
N VAL A 28 34.93 -9.12 16.09
CA VAL A 28 34.50 -7.95 15.33
C VAL A 28 33.01 -8.17 15.08
N ALA A 29 32.17 -7.38 15.74
CA ALA A 29 30.75 -7.34 15.44
C ALA A 29 30.62 -6.89 13.98
N VAL A 30 30.34 -7.84 13.09
CA VAL A 30 29.96 -7.53 11.72
C VAL A 30 28.62 -6.83 11.85
N LEU A 31 28.64 -5.50 11.77
CA LEU A 31 27.45 -4.70 11.57
C LEU A 31 26.92 -5.08 10.19
N PHE A 32 26.07 -6.10 10.13
CA PHE A 32 25.27 -6.36 8.96
C PHE A 32 24.35 -5.14 8.80
N GLU A 33 24.72 -4.28 7.87
CA GLU A 33 23.95 -3.10 7.50
C GLU A 33 22.59 -3.60 7.00
N ARG A 34 21.59 -3.56 7.88
CA ARG A 34 20.27 -4.11 7.59
C ARG A 34 19.63 -3.25 6.50
N ARG A 35 19.11 -3.93 5.47
CA ARG A 35 18.31 -3.27 4.44
C ARG A 35 17.08 -2.61 5.07
N THR A 36 16.72 -1.47 4.51
CA THR A 36 15.63 -0.61 4.98
C THR A 36 14.44 -0.70 4.02
N CYS A 37 13.30 -0.17 4.44
CA CYS A 37 12.16 0.01 3.53
C CYS A 37 12.48 0.87 2.31
N MET A 38 13.43 1.80 2.41
CA MET A 38 13.91 2.57 1.27
C MET A 38 14.65 1.68 0.27
N ASP A 39 15.53 0.79 0.74
CA ASP A 39 16.21 -0.17 -0.14
C ASP A 39 15.21 -1.08 -0.88
N ALA A 40 14.20 -1.59 -0.15
CA ALA A 40 13.14 -2.40 -0.72
C ALA A 40 12.35 -1.64 -1.79
N ALA A 41 11.97 -0.38 -1.52
CA ALA A 41 11.24 0.46 -2.46
C ALA A 41 12.04 0.74 -3.74
N ILE A 42 13.35 1.01 -3.63
CA ILE A 42 14.24 1.21 -4.77
C ILE A 42 14.43 -0.08 -5.58
N GLY A 43 14.59 -1.24 -4.92
CA GLY A 43 14.67 -2.52 -5.61
C GLY A 43 13.39 -2.82 -6.40
N LEU A 44 12.24 -2.54 -5.80
CA LEU A 44 10.94 -2.74 -6.40
C LEU A 44 10.69 -1.77 -7.57
N ASP A 45 11.00 -0.49 -7.41
CA ASP A 45 10.93 0.53 -8.47
C ASP A 45 11.75 0.13 -9.71
N ARG A 46 13.00 -0.31 -9.51
CA ARG A 46 13.88 -0.76 -10.60
C ARG A 46 13.33 -1.98 -11.33
N SER A 47 12.90 -2.99 -10.58
CA SER A 47 12.52 -4.29 -11.14
C SER A 47 11.08 -4.35 -11.66
N THR A 48 10.26 -3.31 -11.43
CA THR A 48 8.89 -3.21 -11.99
C THR A 48 8.73 -2.05 -12.97
N LYS A 49 9.81 -1.36 -13.33
CA LYS A 49 9.79 -0.18 -14.22
C LYS A 49 9.18 -0.46 -15.59
N THR A 50 9.37 -1.67 -16.14
CA THR A 50 8.83 -2.13 -17.42
C THR A 50 7.34 -2.45 -17.38
N LEU A 51 6.79 -2.67 -16.18
CA LEU A 51 5.42 -3.14 -15.97
C LEU A 51 4.43 -2.00 -15.70
N ARG A 52 4.91 -0.76 -15.57
CA ARG A 52 4.11 0.41 -15.20
C ARG A 52 4.31 1.57 -16.19
N PRO A 53 3.32 2.48 -16.32
CA PRO A 53 3.50 3.72 -17.06
C PRO A 53 4.69 4.54 -16.53
N PRO A 54 5.45 5.22 -17.39
CA PRO A 54 6.67 5.94 -16.99
C PRO A 54 6.41 7.09 -16.00
N GLU A 55 5.18 7.60 -15.93
CA GLU A 55 4.75 8.65 -15.00
C GLU A 55 4.50 8.16 -13.56
N ASN A 56 4.37 6.84 -13.32
CA ASN A 56 4.04 6.33 -12.00
C ASN A 56 5.29 6.09 -11.15
N GLU A 57 5.69 7.08 -10.35
CA GLU A 57 6.74 6.91 -9.33
C GLU A 57 6.21 6.08 -8.14
N VAL A 58 6.88 4.98 -7.78
CA VAL A 58 6.39 4.04 -6.74
C VAL A 58 7.27 4.01 -5.48
N VAL A 59 8.44 4.67 -5.49
CA VAL A 59 9.39 4.61 -4.37
C VAL A 59 8.75 5.10 -3.07
N ALA A 60 8.21 6.33 -3.06
CA ALA A 60 7.58 6.90 -1.88
C ALA A 60 6.40 6.07 -1.34
N PRO A 61 5.38 5.71 -2.16
CA PRO A 61 4.24 4.95 -1.64
C PRO A 61 4.61 3.51 -1.24
N VAL A 62 5.57 2.85 -1.90
CA VAL A 62 6.06 1.53 -1.48
C VAL A 62 6.85 1.62 -0.17
N GLN A 63 7.69 2.65 0.00
CA GLN A 63 8.42 2.88 1.24
C GLN A 63 7.44 3.05 2.42
N GLN A 64 6.41 3.87 2.24
CA GLN A 64 5.37 4.08 3.25
C GLN A 64 4.64 2.77 3.56
N ARG A 65 4.22 2.01 2.54
CA ARG A 65 3.58 0.70 2.76
C ARG A 65 4.44 -0.28 3.53
N CYS A 66 5.73 -0.34 3.22
CA CYS A 66 6.66 -1.20 3.95
C CYS A 66 6.72 -0.84 5.44
N ALA A 67 6.69 0.45 5.78
CA ALA A 67 6.67 0.92 7.16
C ALA A 67 5.32 0.65 7.84
N ASP A 68 4.21 1.04 7.21
CA ASP A 68 2.86 0.94 7.77
C ASP A 68 2.42 -0.51 8.00
N ASP A 69 2.74 -1.39 7.04
CA ASP A 69 2.40 -2.81 7.13
C ASP A 69 3.47 -3.64 7.88
N ALA A 70 4.51 -2.98 8.41
CA ALA A 70 5.60 -3.59 9.18
C ALA A 70 6.19 -4.83 8.50
N TRP A 71 6.67 -4.68 7.26
CA TRP A 71 7.18 -5.80 6.48
C TRP A 71 8.29 -6.56 7.22
N SER A 72 8.29 -7.88 7.04
CA SER A 72 9.32 -8.72 7.65
C SER A 72 10.70 -8.39 7.09
N VAL A 73 11.75 -8.59 7.90
CA VAL A 73 13.15 -8.40 7.48
C VAL A 73 13.45 -9.22 6.21
N ALA A 74 12.95 -10.46 6.14
CA ALA A 74 13.12 -11.32 4.96
C ALA A 74 12.48 -10.74 3.70
N ALA A 75 11.28 -10.13 3.81
CA ALA A 75 10.65 -9.46 2.69
C ALA A 75 11.46 -8.22 2.25
N ILE A 76 11.90 -7.40 3.21
CA ILE A 76 12.72 -6.20 2.94
C ILE A 76 14.02 -6.58 2.21
N GLU A 77 14.72 -7.61 2.68
CA GLU A 77 15.96 -8.10 2.04
C GLU A 77 15.71 -8.63 0.63
N CYS A 78 14.62 -9.38 0.43
CA CYS A 78 14.24 -9.88 -0.88
C CYS A 78 13.98 -8.72 -1.84
N PHE A 79 13.06 -7.81 -1.51
CA PHE A 79 12.72 -6.67 -2.37
C PHE A 79 13.90 -5.74 -2.64
N ALA A 80 14.81 -5.56 -1.68
CA ALA A 80 15.99 -4.71 -1.87
C ALA A 80 16.98 -5.24 -2.92
N THR A 81 16.98 -6.56 -3.15
CA THR A 81 17.93 -7.24 -4.03
C THR A 81 17.28 -7.92 -5.24
N MET A 82 15.96 -7.86 -5.34
CA MET A 82 15.19 -8.57 -6.35
C MET A 82 15.47 -8.08 -7.78
N THR A 83 15.39 -9.00 -8.73
CA THR A 83 15.30 -8.71 -10.16
C THR A 83 13.84 -8.75 -10.64
N GLU A 84 13.59 -8.49 -11.94
CA GLU A 84 12.25 -8.51 -12.53
C GLU A 84 11.57 -9.89 -12.37
N ASP A 85 12.33 -10.98 -12.51
CA ASP A 85 11.84 -12.36 -12.39
C ASP A 85 11.51 -12.77 -10.95
N ASP A 86 12.04 -12.05 -9.96
CA ASP A 86 11.92 -12.39 -8.54
C ASP A 86 10.64 -11.82 -7.89
N LEU A 87 9.88 -10.97 -8.60
CA LEU A 87 8.73 -10.26 -8.03
C LEU A 87 7.71 -11.22 -7.39
N ASN A 88 7.37 -12.32 -8.05
CA ASN A 88 6.42 -13.32 -7.52
C ASN A 88 6.99 -14.06 -6.29
N ALA A 89 8.31 -14.30 -6.25
CA ALA A 89 8.95 -14.95 -5.11
C ALA A 89 8.97 -14.01 -3.88
N CYS A 90 9.39 -12.75 -4.05
CA CYS A 90 9.44 -11.79 -2.95
C CYS A 90 8.04 -11.41 -2.45
N THR A 91 7.05 -11.23 -3.34
CA THR A 91 5.67 -10.93 -2.91
C THR A 91 5.07 -12.05 -2.06
N ARG A 92 5.43 -13.32 -2.26
CA ARG A 92 4.96 -14.44 -1.42
C ARG A 92 5.45 -14.37 0.04
N LEU A 93 6.50 -13.60 0.33
CA LEU A 93 6.96 -13.35 1.70
C LEU A 93 6.04 -12.38 2.47
N LEU A 94 5.12 -11.70 1.77
CA LEU A 94 4.11 -10.85 2.37
C LEU A 94 2.81 -11.64 2.65
N PRO A 95 2.12 -11.36 3.78
CA PRO A 95 0.74 -11.77 4.01
C PRO A 95 -0.19 -11.37 2.87
N ALA A 96 -1.27 -12.14 2.66
CA ALA A 96 -2.19 -11.95 1.53
C ALA A 96 -2.70 -10.51 1.39
N MET A 97 -3.14 -9.90 2.50
CA MET A 97 -3.61 -8.51 2.51
C MET A 97 -2.52 -7.49 2.13
N GLN A 98 -1.26 -7.71 2.55
CA GLN A 98 -0.16 -6.81 2.22
C GLN A 98 0.23 -6.92 0.74
N ARG A 99 0.13 -8.12 0.15
CA ARG A 99 0.31 -8.30 -1.30
C ARG A 99 -0.70 -7.53 -2.12
N GLU A 100 -1.98 -7.60 -1.75
CA GLU A 100 -3.04 -6.88 -2.44
C GLU A 100 -2.81 -5.37 -2.39
N LYS A 101 -2.45 -4.84 -1.21
CA LYS A 101 -2.09 -3.43 -1.03
C LYS A 101 -0.88 -3.03 -1.87
N LEU A 102 0.16 -3.85 -1.89
CA LEU A 102 1.36 -3.60 -2.70
C LEU A 102 1.04 -3.58 -4.18
N VAL A 103 0.31 -4.58 -4.69
CA VAL A 103 -0.10 -4.62 -6.11
C VAL A 103 -0.91 -3.38 -6.47
N ALA A 104 -1.86 -2.99 -5.62
CA ALA A 104 -2.61 -1.77 -5.84
C ALA A 104 -1.69 -0.54 -5.86
N THR A 105 -0.69 -0.45 -4.98
CA THR A 105 0.29 0.65 -4.96
C THR A 105 1.09 0.71 -6.26
N LEU A 106 1.53 -0.43 -6.78
CA LEU A 106 2.30 -0.50 -8.03
C LEU A 106 1.49 -0.12 -9.27
N LEU A 107 0.19 -0.41 -9.23
CA LEU A 107 -0.76 -0.02 -10.27
C LEU A 107 -1.25 1.43 -10.11
N GLY A 108 -0.81 2.17 -9.08
CA GLY A 108 -1.20 3.57 -8.83
C GLY A 108 -2.58 3.74 -8.19
N ASN A 109 -3.13 2.71 -7.53
CA ASN A 109 -4.53 2.65 -7.10
C ASN A 109 -4.77 2.75 -5.56
N ALA A 110 -3.76 2.95 -4.69
CA ALA A 110 -3.84 2.34 -3.34
C ALA A 110 -3.67 3.16 -2.06
N SER A 111 -3.24 4.42 -2.07
CA SER A 111 -3.16 5.20 -0.81
C SER A 111 -4.10 6.39 -0.82
N ASP A 112 -3.92 7.27 -1.80
CA ASP A 112 -4.54 8.60 -1.76
C ASP A 112 -6.04 8.48 -2.03
N ASP A 113 -6.41 7.70 -3.04
CA ASP A 113 -7.82 7.47 -3.39
C ASP A 113 -8.61 6.80 -2.26
N ALA A 114 -8.01 5.88 -1.52
CA ALA A 114 -8.71 5.16 -0.46
C ALA A 114 -8.96 6.06 0.77
N GLU A 115 -7.97 6.86 1.14
CA GLU A 115 -8.08 7.86 2.20
C GLU A 115 -9.03 9.00 1.80
N GLU A 116 -8.93 9.46 0.56
CA GLU A 116 -9.82 10.48 0.01
C GLU A 116 -11.27 9.97 -0.05
N LEU A 117 -11.51 8.76 -0.54
CA LEU A 117 -12.83 8.14 -0.51
C LEU A 117 -13.38 8.03 0.92
N ALA A 118 -12.56 7.63 1.89
CA ALA A 118 -12.99 7.58 3.30
C ALA A 118 -13.37 8.98 3.81
N THR A 119 -12.59 10.00 3.49
CA THR A 119 -12.88 11.40 3.84
C THR A 119 -14.19 11.88 3.20
N ILE A 120 -14.40 11.60 1.92
CA ILE A 120 -15.62 11.97 1.18
C ILE A 120 -16.85 11.26 1.76
N VAL A 121 -16.76 9.95 2.01
CA VAL A 121 -17.84 9.18 2.63
C VAL A 121 -18.21 9.78 3.99
N SER A 122 -17.22 10.15 4.81
CA SER A 122 -17.49 10.81 6.10
C SER A 122 -18.19 12.17 5.92
N LYS A 123 -17.82 12.97 4.92
CA LYS A 123 -18.50 14.24 4.62
C LYS A 123 -19.95 14.00 4.21
N LEU A 124 -20.19 13.07 3.29
CA LEU A 124 -21.53 12.74 2.79
C LEU A 124 -22.46 12.23 3.89
N GLN A 125 -21.94 11.40 4.81
CA GLN A 125 -22.71 10.90 5.96
C GLN A 125 -23.10 11.99 6.96
N ALA A 126 -22.31 13.06 7.04
CA ALA A 126 -22.60 14.20 7.91
C ALA A 126 -23.61 15.17 7.28
N LEU A 127 -23.91 15.06 5.98
CA LEU A 127 -24.88 15.92 5.31
C LEU A 127 -26.32 15.53 5.72
N GLN A 128 -27.06 16.52 6.17
CA GLN A 128 -28.52 16.46 6.30
C GLN A 128 -29.10 17.65 5.55
N VAL A 129 -29.65 17.40 4.37
CA VAL A 129 -30.24 18.45 3.52
C VAL A 129 -31.58 18.91 4.10
N GLY A 130 -32.32 17.98 4.73
CA GLY A 130 -33.66 18.25 5.27
C GLY A 130 -34.73 18.30 4.19
N ILE A 131 -34.46 17.70 3.04
CA ILE A 131 -35.41 17.47 1.95
C ILE A 131 -35.33 15.98 1.61
N LEU A 132 -36.40 15.24 1.90
CA LEU A 132 -36.41 13.77 1.86
C LEU A 132 -35.79 13.15 0.60
N ASN A 133 -36.11 13.67 -0.59
CA ASN A 133 -35.56 13.15 -1.84
C ASN A 133 -34.06 13.42 -2.00
N CYS A 134 -33.59 14.57 -1.50
CA CYS A 134 -32.17 14.92 -1.53
C CYS A 134 -31.38 14.11 -0.50
N ASP A 135 -31.94 13.88 0.69
CA ASP A 135 -31.32 13.01 1.69
C ASP A 135 -31.18 11.57 1.15
N ARG A 136 -32.20 11.07 0.44
CA ARG A 136 -32.12 9.77 -0.28
C ARG A 136 -31.07 9.76 -1.39
N PHE A 137 -30.97 10.84 -2.15
CA PHE A 137 -29.93 10.98 -3.17
C PHE A 137 -28.53 10.93 -2.56
N VAL A 138 -28.24 11.72 -1.51
CA VAL A 138 -26.95 11.71 -0.82
C VAL A 138 -26.63 10.33 -0.24
N GLN A 139 -27.62 9.65 0.32
CA GLN A 139 -27.47 8.27 0.80
C GLN A 139 -27.12 7.30 -0.34
N ALA A 140 -27.79 7.41 -1.49
CA ALA A 140 -27.50 6.59 -2.66
C ALA A 140 -26.09 6.83 -3.22
N VAL A 141 -25.64 8.08 -3.28
CA VAL A 141 -24.25 8.42 -3.63
C VAL A 141 -23.28 7.76 -2.65
N THR A 142 -23.55 7.87 -1.34
CA THR A 142 -22.72 7.25 -0.29
C THR A 142 -22.59 5.73 -0.47
N VAL A 143 -23.68 5.04 -0.79
CA VAL A 143 -23.66 3.59 -1.08
C VAL A 143 -22.83 3.32 -2.34
N THR A 144 -23.00 4.13 -3.39
CA THR A 144 -22.28 4.01 -4.67
C THR A 144 -20.76 4.14 -4.49
N MET A 145 -20.27 4.89 -3.50
CA MET A 145 -18.83 4.99 -3.19
C MET A 145 -18.18 3.64 -2.84
N SER A 146 -18.97 2.67 -2.36
CA SER A 146 -18.49 1.31 -2.07
C SER A 146 -18.43 0.41 -3.31
N CYS A 147 -18.98 0.86 -4.45
CA CYS A 147 -19.03 0.05 -5.65
C CYS A 147 -17.65 -0.12 -6.30
N ARG A 148 -17.24 -1.38 -6.50
CA ARG A 148 -15.98 -1.73 -7.19
C ARG A 148 -16.08 -1.67 -8.72
N GLY A 149 -17.29 -1.69 -9.28
CA GLY A 149 -17.53 -1.50 -10.71
C GLY A 149 -17.23 -0.06 -11.19
N LEU A 150 -17.14 0.89 -10.27
CA LEU A 150 -16.70 2.26 -10.56
C LEU A 150 -15.22 2.44 -10.22
N ALA A 151 -14.48 3.06 -11.14
CA ALA A 151 -13.12 3.54 -10.88
C ALA A 151 -13.11 4.47 -9.64
N SER A 152 -12.03 4.41 -8.85
CA SER A 152 -11.87 5.25 -7.65
C SER A 152 -11.98 6.74 -7.97
N ALA A 153 -11.32 7.20 -9.03
CA ALA A 153 -11.41 8.58 -9.50
C ALA A 153 -12.86 9.03 -9.80
N ALA A 154 -13.67 8.18 -10.42
CA ALA A 154 -15.08 8.49 -10.71
C ALA A 154 -15.93 8.57 -9.43
N ARG A 155 -15.63 7.72 -8.44
CA ARG A 155 -16.28 7.77 -7.12
C ARG A 155 -15.89 9.04 -6.37
N ILE A 156 -14.60 9.37 -6.35
CA ILE A 156 -14.08 10.60 -5.75
C ILE A 156 -14.73 11.84 -6.37
N ALA A 157 -14.79 11.94 -7.70
CA ALA A 157 -15.43 13.04 -8.40
C ALA A 157 -16.91 13.18 -8.01
N LEU A 158 -17.69 12.10 -8.12
CA LEU A 158 -19.11 12.08 -7.76
C LEU A 158 -19.35 12.50 -6.30
N GLY A 159 -18.52 12.00 -5.39
CA GLY A 159 -18.65 12.29 -3.96
C GLY A 159 -18.24 13.72 -3.60
N ASN A 160 -17.16 14.26 -4.18
CA ASN A 160 -16.76 15.66 -4.01
C ASN A 160 -17.82 16.61 -4.59
N GLU A 161 -18.30 16.38 -5.82
CA GLU A 161 -19.36 17.19 -6.43
C GLU A 161 -20.62 17.23 -5.57
N THR A 162 -21.03 16.07 -5.04
CA THR A 162 -22.19 15.96 -4.15
C THR A 162 -21.95 16.70 -2.83
N ALA A 163 -20.78 16.53 -2.21
CA ALA A 163 -20.44 17.17 -0.94
C ALA A 163 -20.39 18.70 -1.08
N ASP A 164 -19.79 19.20 -2.15
CA ASP A 164 -19.63 20.63 -2.42
C ASP A 164 -20.99 21.28 -2.71
N PHE A 165 -21.85 20.63 -3.50
CA PHE A 165 -23.19 21.14 -3.80
C PHE A 165 -24.02 21.37 -2.52
N TRP A 166 -23.92 20.45 -1.55
CA TRP A 166 -24.68 20.50 -0.30
C TRP A 166 -23.97 21.22 0.85
N SER A 167 -22.75 21.71 0.64
CA SER A 167 -22.03 22.52 1.63
C SER A 167 -22.67 23.90 1.85
N LEU A 168 -23.52 24.35 0.92
CA LEU A 168 -24.17 25.65 0.97
C LEU A 168 -25.40 25.65 1.90
N PRO A 169 -25.62 26.71 2.70
CA PRO A 169 -26.77 26.79 3.60
C PRO A 169 -28.12 26.75 2.86
N THR A 170 -28.97 25.76 3.17
CA THR A 170 -30.34 25.61 2.61
C THR A 170 -31.44 26.22 3.50
N THR A 171 -31.06 26.91 4.58
CA THR A 171 -31.97 27.32 5.67
C THR A 171 -33.01 28.38 5.27
N ARG A 172 -32.84 29.08 4.14
CA ARG A 172 -33.72 30.18 3.70
C ARG A 172 -34.42 29.94 2.36
N LEU A 173 -34.56 28.70 1.95
CA LEU A 173 -35.28 28.35 0.72
C LEU A 173 -36.79 28.57 0.89
N SER A 174 -37.43 29.16 -0.12
CA SER A 174 -38.88 29.24 -0.19
C SER A 174 -39.50 27.83 -0.35
N ILE A 175 -40.80 27.71 -0.11
CA ILE A 175 -41.52 26.44 -0.31
C ILE A 175 -41.41 25.96 -1.76
N GLU A 176 -41.49 26.90 -2.71
CA GLU A 176 -41.38 26.59 -4.13
C GLU A 176 -39.97 26.11 -4.49
N ASP A 177 -38.92 26.76 -3.98
CA ASP A 177 -37.53 26.34 -4.20
C ASP A 177 -37.29 24.93 -3.64
N ARG A 178 -37.81 24.66 -2.43
CA ARG A 178 -37.73 23.32 -1.82
C ARG A 178 -38.41 22.26 -2.68
N ALA A 179 -39.57 22.57 -3.27
CA ALA A 179 -40.27 21.65 -4.15
C ALA A 179 -39.48 21.37 -5.44
N ARG A 180 -38.89 22.41 -6.06
CA ARG A 180 -38.06 22.25 -7.26
C ARG A 180 -36.79 21.45 -6.97
N MET A 181 -36.14 21.70 -5.83
CA MET A 181 -34.98 20.91 -5.39
C MET A 181 -35.36 19.46 -5.12
N ALA A 182 -36.49 19.21 -4.44
CA ALA A 182 -36.97 17.86 -4.18
C ALA A 182 -37.25 17.07 -5.47
N ALA A 183 -37.76 17.73 -6.52
CA ALA A 183 -37.96 17.13 -7.83
C ALA A 183 -36.62 16.81 -8.51
N ALA A 184 -35.70 17.78 -8.58
CA ALA A 184 -34.37 17.60 -9.15
C ALA A 184 -33.59 16.46 -8.48
N CYS A 185 -33.61 16.38 -7.13
CA CYS A 185 -32.99 15.28 -6.40
C CYS A 185 -33.63 13.92 -6.73
N GLY A 186 -34.93 13.88 -6.99
CA GLY A 186 -35.63 12.66 -7.42
C GLY A 186 -35.17 12.19 -8.79
N GLU A 187 -35.03 13.10 -9.75
CA GLU A 187 -34.51 12.82 -11.08
C GLU A 187 -33.05 12.34 -11.03
N SER A 188 -32.20 13.04 -10.28
CA SER A 188 -30.79 12.65 -10.09
C SER A 188 -30.64 11.29 -9.41
N LEU A 189 -31.51 10.97 -8.44
CA LEU A 189 -31.53 9.65 -7.80
C LEU A 189 -31.87 8.55 -8.80
N GLN A 190 -32.88 8.75 -9.65
CA GLN A 190 -33.26 7.76 -10.65
C GLN A 190 -32.13 7.56 -11.69
N ALA A 191 -31.49 8.65 -12.13
CA ALA A 191 -30.35 8.58 -13.04
C ALA A 191 -29.17 7.82 -12.42
N LEU A 192 -28.82 8.13 -11.16
CA LEU A 192 -27.74 7.45 -10.43
C LEU A 192 -28.03 5.96 -10.24
N GLN A 193 -29.28 5.60 -9.94
CA GLN A 193 -29.69 4.20 -9.82
C GLN A 193 -29.53 3.44 -11.13
N GLN A 194 -29.96 4.03 -12.25
CA GLN A 194 -29.79 3.42 -13.56
C GLN A 194 -28.30 3.25 -13.90
N GLN A 195 -27.50 4.30 -13.72
CA GLN A 195 -26.05 4.22 -13.94
C GLN A 195 -25.42 3.13 -13.08
N SER A 196 -25.79 3.05 -11.80
CA SER A 196 -25.31 2.03 -10.86
C SER A 196 -25.66 0.62 -11.33
N VAL A 197 -26.83 0.39 -11.92
CA VAL A 197 -27.18 -0.90 -12.53
C VAL A 197 -26.26 -1.21 -13.70
N ASP A 198 -26.04 -0.24 -14.59
CA ASP A 198 -25.27 -0.44 -15.83
C ASP A 198 -23.81 -0.80 -15.55
N VAL A 199 -23.24 -0.30 -14.44
CA VAL A 199 -21.87 -0.61 -14.00
C VAL A 199 -21.77 -1.73 -12.96
N GLY A 200 -22.88 -2.44 -12.67
CA GLY A 200 -22.90 -3.58 -11.75
C GLY A 200 -22.71 -3.22 -10.28
N CYS A 201 -23.11 -2.01 -9.88
CA CYS A 201 -23.00 -1.46 -8.53
C CYS A 201 -24.23 -1.69 -7.64
N MET A 202 -25.29 -2.29 -8.18
CA MET A 202 -26.51 -2.50 -7.42
C MET A 202 -26.28 -3.59 -6.35
N PRO A 203 -26.68 -3.37 -5.08
CA PRO A 203 -26.68 -4.43 -4.07
C PRO A 203 -27.65 -5.56 -4.40
#